data_AF-Q6LGC3-F1
#
_entry.id   AF-Q6LGC3-F1
#
_cell.length_a   1.000
_cell.length_b   1.000
_cell.length_c   1.000
_cell.angle_alpha   90.00
_cell.angle_beta   90.00
_cell.angle_gamma   90.00
#
_symmetry.space_group_name_H-M   'P 1'
#
loop_
_entity.id
_entity.type
_entity.pdbx_description
1 polymer ?
#
loop_
_entity_poly.entity_id
_entity_poly.type
_entity_poly.pdbx_seq_one_letter_code
_entity_poly.pdbx_strand_id
1 'polypeptide(L)'
;MISSIMRIMLHTMKMTLTQKQKHELENQHDKTRDGRVRDRIKAVLLASEGWSTSMISQALRIHETTVLRHLKDYEQSEKLTPENGGSSGYLSVIQTMALIEHLTEHAYHHSHQIVAYVMEHFGVQYSVPGMNKWLHHNGFSYKMPKGVPHKFDEAKQQAFIEAYDALKASCGEDESILFIDAVHPTQATKITHGWIRTGQDKVLETTGSRSRLNIIGALNLSDIGATVVSDYESINSENIVRFFAN
;
A
#
# COMPACT_ATOMS: atom_id res chain seq x y z
N MET A 1 67.03 -1.78 -33.56
CA MET A 1 65.63 -1.30 -33.59
C MET A 1 64.76 -2.43 -33.04
N ILE A 2 64.57 -2.53 -31.72
CA ILE A 2 63.51 -1.86 -30.92
C ILE A 2 62.14 -2.18 -31.56
N SER A 3 61.31 -3.07 -31.01
CA SER A 3 60.57 -2.88 -29.75
C SER A 3 60.13 -4.24 -29.21
N SER A 4 60.74 -4.73 -28.14
CA SER A 4 60.19 -4.68 -26.78
C SER A 4 58.88 -5.45 -26.62
N ILE A 5 59.05 -6.74 -26.32
CA ILE A 5 58.25 -7.55 -25.40
C ILE A 5 57.28 -6.68 -24.60
N MET A 6 55.99 -6.76 -24.91
CA MET A 6 54.93 -6.25 -24.06
C MET A 6 54.84 -7.19 -22.85
N ARG A 7 55.81 -7.04 -21.93
CA ARG A 7 55.66 -7.46 -20.54
C ARG A 7 54.36 -6.81 -20.10
N ILE A 8 53.33 -7.63 -19.88
CA ILE A 8 52.28 -7.29 -18.93
C ILE A 8 53.06 -7.14 -17.62
N MET A 9 53.51 -5.92 -17.34
CA MET A 9 53.98 -5.56 -16.02
C MET A 9 52.80 -5.84 -15.13
N LEU A 10 52.89 -6.93 -14.37
CA LEU A 10 52.17 -7.14 -13.12
C LEU A 10 52.36 -5.85 -12.32
N HIS A 11 51.44 -4.90 -12.50
CA HIS A 11 51.47 -3.63 -11.81
C HIS A 11 50.98 -3.96 -10.41
N THR A 12 51.92 -4.37 -9.56
CA THR A 12 51.67 -4.54 -8.13
C THR A 12 51.38 -3.16 -7.56
N MET A 13 50.10 -2.80 -7.41
CA MET A 13 49.73 -1.71 -6.51
C MET A 13 50.18 -2.12 -5.11
N LYS A 14 51.15 -1.40 -4.57
CA LYS A 14 51.74 -1.70 -3.26
C LYS A 14 50.89 -1.03 -2.19
N MET A 15 49.93 -1.77 -1.64
CA MET A 15 49.08 -1.28 -0.56
C MET A 15 49.86 -1.33 0.76
N THR A 16 50.04 -0.18 1.42
CA THR A 16 50.73 -0.14 2.72
C THR A 16 49.71 0.09 3.82
N LEU A 17 49.57 -0.87 4.73
CA LEU A 17 48.65 -0.79 5.87
C LEU A 17 49.43 -0.85 7.18
N THR A 18 49.02 -0.05 8.15
CA THR A 18 49.48 -0.19 9.54
C THR A 18 48.88 -1.43 10.18
N GLN A 19 49.50 -1.96 11.25
CA GLN A 19 48.94 -3.10 11.97
C GLN A 19 47.55 -2.81 12.56
N LYS A 20 47.31 -1.56 12.97
CA LYS A 20 46.00 -1.11 13.43
C LYS A 20 44.94 -1.19 12.32
N GLN A 21 45.27 -0.71 11.11
CA GLN A 21 44.36 -0.78 9.96
C GLN A 21 44.07 -2.22 9.55
N LYS A 22 45.07 -3.12 9.56
CA LYS A 22 44.85 -4.54 9.29
C LYS A 22 43.86 -5.15 10.27
N HIS A 23 44.07 -4.92 11.56
CA HIS A 23 43.18 -5.43 12.60
C HIS A 23 41.76 -4.87 12.49
N GLU A 24 41.60 -3.59 12.14
CA GLU A 24 40.27 -2.99 11.92
C GLU A 24 39.55 -3.62 10.71
N LEU A 25 40.27 -3.82 9.61
CA LEU A 25 39.73 -4.47 8.42
C LEU A 25 39.31 -5.91 8.69
N GLU A 26 40.11 -6.69 9.43
CA GLU A 26 39.77 -8.04 9.86
C GLU A 26 38.51 -8.04 10.74
N ASN A 27 38.45 -7.16 11.74
CA ASN A 27 37.27 -7.01 12.60
C ASN A 27 36.01 -6.63 11.80
N GLN A 28 36.13 -5.76 10.79
CA GLN A 28 35.02 -5.36 9.94
C GLN A 28 34.59 -6.48 8.99
N HIS A 29 35.54 -7.25 8.46
CA HIS A 29 35.29 -8.42 7.61
C HIS A 29 34.45 -9.47 8.36
N ASP A 30 34.78 -9.72 9.61
CA ASP A 30 34.10 -10.74 10.43
C ASP A 30 32.67 -10.34 10.83
N LYS A 31 32.41 -9.04 10.95
CA LYS A 31 31.09 -8.51 11.34
C LYS A 31 30.14 -8.31 10.17
N THR A 32 30.66 -7.96 8.99
CA THR A 32 29.80 -7.57 7.86
C THR A 32 29.19 -8.78 7.15
N ARG A 33 27.90 -8.66 6.79
CA ARG A 33 27.18 -9.69 6.02
C ARG A 33 27.21 -9.44 4.51
N ASP A 34 27.46 -8.21 4.09
CA ASP A 34 27.52 -7.85 2.67
C ASP A 34 28.78 -8.46 2.03
N GLY A 35 28.59 -9.41 1.12
CA GLY A 35 29.69 -10.05 0.38
C GLY A 35 30.54 -9.05 -0.40
N ARG A 36 29.94 -7.98 -0.90
CA ARG A 36 30.66 -6.94 -1.68
C ARG A 36 31.65 -6.18 -0.81
N VAL A 37 31.27 -5.88 0.43
CA VAL A 37 32.15 -5.24 1.42
C VAL A 37 33.27 -6.20 1.81
N ARG A 38 32.97 -7.48 2.05
CA ARG A 38 33.99 -8.50 2.36
C ARG A 38 35.03 -8.65 1.26
N ASP A 39 34.61 -8.69 0.00
CA ASP A 39 35.55 -8.86 -1.11
C ASP A 39 36.42 -7.62 -1.33
N ARG A 40 35.88 -6.41 -1.08
CA ARG A 40 36.69 -5.18 -1.03
C ARG A 40 37.74 -5.23 0.08
N ILE A 41 37.36 -5.65 1.30
CA ILE A 41 38.29 -5.79 2.42
C ILE A 41 39.38 -6.82 2.11
N LYS A 42 39.03 -8.01 1.62
CA LYS A 42 39.99 -9.05 1.24
C LYS A 42 40.96 -8.55 0.18
N ALA A 43 40.49 -7.81 -0.83
CA ALA A 43 41.37 -7.27 -1.86
C ALA A 43 42.44 -6.34 -1.26
N VAL A 44 42.05 -5.47 -0.32
CA VAL A 44 42.96 -4.55 0.37
C VAL A 44 43.97 -5.29 1.26
N LEU A 45 43.51 -6.26 2.06
CA LEU A 45 44.36 -7.09 2.91
C LEU A 45 45.38 -7.88 2.09
N LEU A 46 44.93 -8.64 1.09
CA LEU A 46 45.79 -9.46 0.23
C LEU A 46 46.81 -8.60 -0.55
N ALA A 47 46.41 -7.42 -1.02
CA ALA A 47 47.35 -6.48 -1.66
C ALA A 47 48.42 -6.01 -0.67
N SER A 48 48.07 -5.79 0.60
CA SER A 48 49.03 -5.42 1.66
C SER A 48 49.96 -6.56 2.08
N GLU A 49 49.59 -7.80 1.75
CA GLU A 49 50.37 -9.02 1.96
C GLU A 49 51.25 -9.35 0.74
N GLY A 50 51.21 -8.52 -0.31
CA GLY A 50 52.05 -8.67 -1.50
C GLY A 50 51.45 -9.54 -2.60
N TRP A 51 50.17 -9.89 -2.53
CA TRP A 51 49.50 -10.59 -3.63
C TRP A 51 49.37 -9.67 -4.85
N SER A 52 49.63 -10.22 -6.04
CA SER A 52 49.39 -9.48 -7.29
C SER A 52 47.89 -9.32 -7.56
N THR A 53 47.52 -8.29 -8.33
CA THR A 53 46.14 -8.04 -8.78
C THR A 53 45.53 -9.26 -9.46
N SER A 54 46.32 -9.98 -10.26
CA SER A 54 45.92 -11.22 -10.92
C SER A 54 45.61 -12.36 -9.93
N MET A 55 46.41 -12.51 -8.87
CA MET A 55 46.20 -13.52 -7.82
C MET A 55 44.93 -13.20 -7.01
N ILE A 56 44.74 -11.93 -6.66
CA ILE A 56 43.55 -11.46 -5.93
C ILE A 56 42.30 -11.68 -6.80
N SER A 57 42.37 -11.33 -8.09
CA SER A 57 41.29 -11.54 -9.06
C SER A 57 40.90 -13.02 -9.14
N GLN A 58 41.89 -13.91 -9.22
CA GLN A 58 41.66 -15.36 -9.26
C GLN A 58 41.06 -15.89 -7.95
N ALA A 59 41.57 -15.43 -6.79
CA ALA A 59 41.12 -15.90 -5.48
C ALA A 59 39.68 -15.44 -5.17
N LEU A 60 39.35 -14.20 -5.49
CA LEU A 60 38.02 -13.62 -5.25
C LEU A 60 37.03 -13.88 -6.37
N ARG A 61 37.48 -14.43 -7.51
CA ARG A 61 36.66 -14.66 -8.72
C ARG A 61 35.98 -13.39 -9.25
N ILE A 62 36.68 -12.27 -9.17
CA ILE A 62 36.25 -10.97 -9.71
C ILE A 62 37.25 -10.48 -10.75
N HIS A 63 36.79 -9.71 -11.73
CA HIS A 63 37.65 -9.23 -12.81
C HIS A 63 38.81 -8.36 -12.30
N GLU A 64 40.00 -8.48 -12.89
CA GLU A 64 41.20 -7.77 -12.42
C GLU A 64 41.03 -6.24 -12.40
N THR A 65 40.31 -5.68 -13.38
CA THR A 65 39.97 -4.23 -13.37
C THR A 65 39.09 -3.83 -12.18
N THR A 66 38.27 -4.74 -11.66
CA THR A 66 37.45 -4.51 -10.46
C THR A 66 38.32 -4.52 -9.21
N VAL A 67 39.30 -5.43 -9.11
CA VAL A 67 40.31 -5.42 -8.04
C VAL A 67 41.07 -4.10 -8.03
N LEU A 68 41.59 -3.67 -9.19
CA LEU A 68 42.30 -2.39 -9.33
C LEU A 68 41.45 -1.20 -8.87
N ARG A 69 40.17 -1.17 -9.25
CA ARG A 69 39.23 -0.13 -8.79
C ARG A 69 39.04 -0.16 -7.28
N HIS A 70 38.87 -1.33 -6.67
CA HIS A 70 38.73 -1.44 -5.21
C HIS A 70 39.97 -0.96 -4.45
N LEU A 71 41.17 -1.28 -4.93
CA LEU A 71 42.41 -0.80 -4.34
C LEU A 71 42.54 0.72 -4.46
N LYS A 72 42.22 1.30 -5.62
CA LYS A 72 42.22 2.76 -5.81
C LYS A 72 41.18 3.47 -4.94
N ASP A 73 39.96 2.95 -4.88
CA ASP A 73 38.88 3.47 -4.02
C ASP A 73 39.33 3.56 -2.56
N TYR A 74 39.99 2.49 -2.08
CA TYR A 74 40.49 2.42 -0.71
C TYR A 74 41.67 3.37 -0.47
N GLU A 75 42.64 3.43 -1.39
CA GLU A 75 43.79 4.34 -1.27
C GLU A 75 43.38 5.82 -1.25
N GLN A 76 42.35 6.19 -2.02
CA GLN A 76 41.91 7.58 -2.10
C GLN A 76 40.99 8.02 -0.96
N SER A 77 40.20 7.10 -0.41
CA SER A 77 39.06 7.47 0.46
C SER A 77 38.68 6.43 1.51
N GLU A 78 39.49 5.37 1.69
CA GLU A 78 39.19 4.22 2.56
C GLU A 78 37.82 3.57 2.24
N LYS A 79 37.35 3.68 0.99
CA LYS A 79 36.02 3.25 0.57
C LYS A 79 35.89 1.74 0.45
N LEU A 80 35.21 1.14 1.42
CA LEU A 80 34.91 -0.29 1.48
C LEU A 80 33.45 -0.64 1.15
N THR A 81 32.57 0.35 1.07
CA THR A 81 31.15 0.13 0.77
C THR A 81 30.82 0.51 -0.69
N PRO A 82 29.95 -0.26 -1.36
CA PRO A 82 29.39 0.17 -2.63
C PRO A 82 28.43 1.34 -2.39
N GLU A 83 28.53 2.38 -3.21
CA GLU A 83 27.54 3.47 -3.25
C GLU A 83 26.32 3.00 -4.02
N ASN A 84 25.46 2.24 -3.35
CA ASN A 84 24.13 1.91 -3.84
C ASN A 84 23.15 2.92 -3.23
N GLY A 85 23.11 4.12 -3.78
CA GLY A 85 22.07 5.10 -3.46
C GLY A 85 20.82 4.83 -4.28
N GLY A 86 19.65 4.79 -3.65
CA GLY A 86 18.39 4.96 -4.37
C GLY A 86 18.37 6.34 -5.05
N SER A 87 17.61 6.47 -6.14
CA SER A 87 17.37 7.78 -6.74
C SER A 87 16.65 8.70 -5.75
N SER A 88 17.03 9.97 -5.69
CA SER A 88 16.21 11.00 -5.05
C SER A 88 14.83 11.09 -5.75
N GLY A 89 13.78 11.40 -4.99
CA GLY A 89 12.45 11.64 -5.55
C GLY A 89 12.46 12.81 -6.54
N TYR A 90 11.53 12.83 -7.51
CA TYR A 90 11.42 13.93 -8.46
C TYR A 90 10.84 15.21 -7.84
N LEU A 91 10.08 15.07 -6.75
CA LEU A 91 9.57 16.21 -5.99
C LEU A 91 10.57 16.62 -4.92
N SER A 92 10.74 17.93 -4.76
CA SER A 92 11.41 18.49 -3.60
C SER A 92 10.64 18.21 -2.30
N VAL A 93 11.29 18.43 -1.16
CA VAL A 93 10.65 18.27 0.17
C VAL A 93 9.39 19.14 0.28
N ILE A 94 9.47 20.40 -0.17
CA ILE A 94 8.35 21.34 -0.09
C ILE A 94 7.19 20.89 -1.00
N GLN A 95 7.49 20.46 -2.23
CA GLN A 95 6.46 19.95 -3.15
C GLN A 95 5.84 18.65 -2.65
N THR A 96 6.63 17.78 -2.03
CA THR A 96 6.16 16.53 -1.42
C THR A 96 5.16 16.84 -0.31
N MET A 97 5.48 17.78 0.59
CA MET A 97 4.57 18.19 1.67
C MET A 97 3.27 18.79 1.11
N ALA A 98 3.37 19.71 0.14
CA ALA A 98 2.19 20.32 -0.48
C ALA A 98 1.29 19.29 -1.17
N LEU A 99 1.88 18.28 -1.84
CA LEU A 99 1.11 17.21 -2.47
C LEU A 99 0.44 16.30 -1.42
N ILE A 100 1.11 16.01 -0.30
CA ILE A 100 0.51 15.23 0.79
C ILE A 100 -0.71 15.95 1.37
N GLU A 101 -0.59 17.25 1.65
CA GLU A 101 -1.69 18.08 2.16
C GLU A 101 -2.89 18.08 1.20
N HIS A 102 -2.63 18.35 -0.08
CA HIS A 102 -3.66 18.32 -1.13
C HIS A 102 -4.39 16.97 -1.21
N LEU A 103 -3.65 15.86 -1.23
CA LEU A 103 -4.22 14.51 -1.34
C LEU A 103 -4.89 14.02 -0.04
N THR A 104 -4.67 14.70 1.08
CA THR A 104 -5.38 14.44 2.33
C THR A 104 -6.79 15.05 2.29
N GLU A 105 -6.93 16.22 1.66
CA GLU A 105 -8.22 16.90 1.50
C GLU A 105 -9.01 16.38 0.28
N HIS A 106 -8.32 16.01 -0.80
CA HIS A 106 -8.93 15.67 -2.07
C HIS A 106 -8.67 14.21 -2.47
N ALA A 107 -9.75 13.44 -2.63
CA ALA A 107 -9.67 12.07 -3.10
C ALA A 107 -9.77 12.00 -4.64
N TYR A 108 -8.74 11.45 -5.29
CA TYR A 108 -8.78 11.12 -6.70
C TYR A 108 -9.20 9.67 -6.92
N HIS A 109 -9.98 9.41 -7.98
CA HIS A 109 -10.39 8.05 -8.33
C HIS A 109 -9.27 7.28 -9.05
N HIS A 110 -8.44 7.99 -9.82
CA HIS A 110 -7.36 7.39 -10.61
C HIS A 110 -6.03 8.14 -10.46
N SER A 111 -4.92 7.40 -10.36
CA SER A 111 -3.57 7.97 -10.20
C SER A 111 -3.14 8.89 -11.35
N HIS A 112 -3.67 8.73 -12.56
CA HIS A 112 -3.35 9.63 -13.67
C HIS A 112 -3.87 11.07 -13.44
N GLN A 113 -4.92 11.24 -12.63
CA GLN A 113 -5.42 12.57 -12.25
C GLN A 113 -4.42 13.27 -11.32
N ILE A 114 -3.80 12.52 -10.41
CA ILE A 114 -2.72 13.01 -9.54
C ILE A 114 -1.49 13.37 -10.38
N VAL A 115 -1.14 12.55 -11.38
CA VAL A 115 -0.06 12.86 -12.33
C VAL A 115 -0.32 14.18 -13.05
N ALA A 116 -1.55 14.40 -13.54
CA ALA A 116 -1.92 15.64 -14.22
C ALA A 116 -1.81 16.85 -13.27
N TYR A 117 -2.31 16.73 -12.04
CA TYR A 117 -2.18 17.77 -11.01
C TYR A 117 -0.71 18.13 -10.73
N VAL A 118 0.14 17.13 -10.54
CA VAL A 118 1.57 17.32 -10.28
C VAL A 118 2.30 17.96 -11.46
N MET A 119 1.94 17.58 -12.69
CA MET A 119 2.48 18.23 -13.88
C MET A 119 2.07 19.70 -13.97
N GLU A 120 0.79 19.99 -13.72
CA GLU A 120 0.23 21.35 -13.80
C GLU A 120 0.80 22.28 -12.71
N HIS A 121 0.84 21.80 -11.46
CA HIS A 121 1.20 22.63 -10.30
C HIS A 121 2.70 22.71 -10.04
N PHE A 122 3.44 21.65 -10.36
CA PHE A 122 4.87 21.56 -10.05
C PHE A 122 5.76 21.45 -11.28
N GLY A 123 5.20 21.28 -12.48
CA GLY A 123 5.98 21.09 -13.71
C GLY A 123 6.73 19.76 -13.77
N VAL A 124 6.40 18.81 -12.90
CA VAL A 124 7.10 17.53 -12.77
C VAL A 124 6.31 16.41 -13.43
N GLN A 125 6.92 15.74 -14.40
CA GLN A 125 6.26 14.64 -15.10
C GLN A 125 6.49 13.31 -14.36
N TYR A 126 5.39 12.68 -13.94
CA TYR A 126 5.37 11.31 -13.43
C TYR A 126 4.76 10.35 -14.45
N SER A 127 5.25 9.11 -14.48
CA SER A 127 4.48 8.00 -15.03
C SER A 127 3.45 7.52 -13.99
N VAL A 128 2.36 6.90 -14.43
CA VAL A 128 1.37 6.32 -13.50
C VAL A 128 2.00 5.31 -12.52
N PRO A 129 2.86 4.37 -12.95
CA PRO A 129 3.56 3.49 -12.00
C PRO A 129 4.49 4.25 -11.05
N GLY A 130 5.14 5.32 -11.52
CA GLY A 130 5.98 6.19 -10.69
C GLY A 130 5.17 6.89 -9.60
N MET A 131 4.00 7.41 -9.95
CA MET A 131 3.08 8.04 -9.00
C MET A 131 2.57 7.02 -7.98
N ASN A 132 2.21 5.80 -8.41
CA ASN A 132 1.82 4.74 -7.48
C ASN A 132 2.92 4.41 -6.46
N LYS A 133 4.18 4.34 -6.90
CA LYS A 133 5.32 4.15 -5.99
C LYS A 133 5.47 5.32 -5.02
N TRP A 134 5.31 6.55 -5.52
CA TRP A 134 5.38 7.75 -4.69
C TRP A 134 4.26 7.75 -3.62
N LEU A 135 3.03 7.40 -3.99
CA LEU A 135 1.90 7.31 -3.07
C LEU A 135 2.17 6.31 -1.94
N HIS A 136 2.60 5.09 -2.28
CA HIS A 136 2.96 4.08 -1.27
C HIS A 136 4.12 4.52 -0.39
N HIS A 137 5.15 5.15 -0.96
CA HIS A 137 6.29 5.67 -0.21
C HIS A 137 5.88 6.74 0.81
N ASN A 138 4.87 7.55 0.49
CA ASN A 138 4.35 8.61 1.36
C ASN A 138 3.12 8.16 2.18
N GLY A 139 2.92 6.86 2.38
CA GLY A 139 1.92 6.32 3.31
C GLY A 139 0.48 6.27 2.78
N PHE A 140 0.24 6.60 1.51
CA PHE A 140 -1.09 6.46 0.91
C PHE A 140 -1.36 5.00 0.53
N SER A 141 -2.62 4.60 0.67
CA SER A 141 -3.11 3.26 0.29
C SER A 141 -4.40 3.39 -0.50
N TYR A 142 -4.55 2.57 -1.54
CA TYR A 142 -5.81 2.50 -2.27
C TYR A 142 -6.86 1.76 -1.46
N LYS A 143 -7.89 2.47 -0.99
CA LYS A 143 -9.00 1.93 -0.20
C LYS A 143 -10.31 2.56 -0.66
N MET A 144 -11.40 1.80 -0.51
CA MET A 144 -12.74 2.34 -0.69
C MET A 144 -13.09 3.26 0.50
N PRO A 145 -13.50 4.52 0.26
CA PRO A 145 -14.00 5.38 1.32
C PRO A 145 -15.18 4.74 2.03
N LYS A 146 -15.26 4.91 3.35
CA LYS A 146 -16.43 4.44 4.10
C LYS A 146 -17.58 5.41 3.88
N GLY A 147 -18.68 4.91 3.36
CA GLY A 147 -19.92 5.68 3.32
C GLY A 147 -20.44 5.88 4.74
N VAL A 148 -20.61 7.12 5.15
CA VAL A 148 -21.48 7.47 6.27
C VAL A 148 -22.83 7.88 5.69
N PRO A 149 -23.97 7.57 6.34
CA PRO A 149 -25.27 8.03 5.87
C PRO A 149 -25.26 9.55 5.68
N HIS A 150 -25.62 10.04 4.49
CA HIS A 150 -25.62 11.47 4.18
C HIS A 150 -26.51 12.30 5.12
N LYS A 151 -27.51 11.68 5.77
CA LYS A 151 -28.41 12.31 6.74
C LYS A 151 -27.92 12.20 8.20
N PHE A 152 -26.68 11.78 8.43
CA PHE A 152 -26.12 11.68 9.77
C PHE A 152 -26.09 13.06 10.44
N ASP A 153 -26.73 13.16 11.60
CA ASP A 153 -26.92 14.39 12.37
C ASP A 153 -26.89 14.00 13.85
N GLU A 154 -25.78 14.34 14.51
CA GLU A 154 -25.51 13.93 15.89
C GLU A 154 -26.58 14.46 16.86
N ALA A 155 -27.07 15.68 16.64
CA ALA A 155 -28.11 16.27 17.47
C ALA A 155 -29.45 15.53 17.34
N LYS A 156 -29.82 15.11 16.11
CA LYS A 156 -31.04 14.29 15.91
C LYS A 156 -30.91 12.89 16.50
N GLN A 157 -29.71 12.31 16.43
CA GLN A 157 -29.47 11.01 17.05
C GLN A 157 -29.60 11.09 18.57
N GLN A 158 -29.01 12.11 19.19
CA GLN A 158 -29.10 12.33 20.63
C GLN A 158 -30.56 12.56 21.06
N ALA A 159 -31.31 13.40 20.34
CA ALA A 159 -32.73 13.63 20.59
C ALA A 159 -33.58 12.34 20.48
N PHE A 160 -33.25 11.46 19.53
CA PHE A 160 -33.92 10.16 19.40
C PHE A 160 -33.63 9.24 20.60
N ILE A 161 -32.38 9.19 21.08
CA ILE A 161 -31.98 8.38 22.24
C ILE A 161 -32.76 8.83 23.48
N GLU A 162 -32.78 10.14 23.75
CA GLU A 162 -33.50 10.71 24.90
C GLU A 162 -35.01 10.40 24.84
N ALA A 163 -35.63 10.58 23.67
CA ALA A 163 -37.04 10.25 23.47
C ALA A 163 -37.33 8.76 23.66
N TYR A 164 -36.43 7.89 23.19
CA TYR A 164 -36.58 6.45 23.30
C TYR A 164 -36.41 5.95 24.74
N ASP A 165 -35.46 6.50 25.49
CA ASP A 165 -35.26 6.14 26.90
C ASP A 165 -36.41 6.64 27.78
N ALA A 166 -36.96 7.83 27.48
CA ALA A 166 -38.19 8.30 28.12
C ALA A 166 -39.38 7.38 27.81
N LEU A 167 -39.53 6.95 26.55
CA LEU A 167 -40.57 6.01 26.14
C LEU A 167 -40.46 4.68 26.90
N LYS A 168 -39.27 4.10 26.99
CA LYS A 168 -39.02 2.89 27.78
C LYS A 168 -39.38 3.07 29.25
N ALA A 169 -38.99 4.18 29.85
CA ALA A 169 -39.26 4.45 31.27
C ALA A 169 -40.76 4.64 31.55
N SER A 170 -41.52 5.12 30.56
CA SER A 170 -42.97 5.29 30.66
C SER A 170 -43.78 4.03 30.33
N CYS A 171 -43.15 3.00 29.76
CA CYS A 171 -43.83 1.80 29.30
C CYS A 171 -44.22 0.93 30.51
N GLY A 172 -45.51 0.61 30.64
CA GLY A 172 -46.05 -0.22 31.72
C GLY A 172 -45.71 -1.71 31.58
N GLU A 173 -45.98 -2.51 32.62
CA GLU A 173 -45.72 -3.96 32.62
C GLU A 173 -46.53 -4.73 31.54
N ASP A 174 -47.70 -4.22 31.16
CA ASP A 174 -48.58 -4.81 30.13
C ASP A 174 -48.40 -4.18 28.74
N GLU A 175 -47.43 -3.27 28.57
CA GLU A 175 -47.15 -2.60 27.31
C GLU A 175 -45.87 -3.14 26.66
N SER A 176 -45.79 -3.08 25.34
CA SER A 176 -44.62 -3.54 24.59
C SER A 176 -44.22 -2.54 23.52
N ILE A 177 -42.92 -2.31 23.40
CA ILE A 177 -42.36 -1.46 22.35
C ILE A 177 -42.04 -2.33 21.15
N LEU A 178 -42.67 -2.01 20.02
CA LEU A 178 -42.48 -2.72 18.75
C LEU A 178 -41.63 -1.88 17.79
N PHE A 179 -40.67 -2.55 17.15
CA PHE A 179 -39.88 -2.01 16.05
C PHE A 179 -40.45 -2.53 14.75
N ILE A 180 -41.01 -1.63 13.95
CA ILE A 180 -41.68 -1.97 12.70
C ILE A 180 -40.84 -1.49 11.54
N ASP A 181 -40.62 -2.38 10.57
CA ASP A 181 -40.00 -2.04 9.30
C ASP A 181 -40.67 -2.80 8.16
N ALA A 182 -40.51 -2.27 6.94
CA ALA A 182 -41.01 -2.89 5.73
C ALA A 182 -39.86 -3.13 4.75
N VAL A 183 -39.80 -4.33 4.19
CA VAL A 183 -38.78 -4.72 3.23
C VAL A 183 -39.40 -5.12 1.90
N HIS A 184 -38.67 -4.83 0.81
CA HIS A 184 -39.04 -5.19 -0.56
C HIS A 184 -38.03 -6.17 -1.19
N PRO A 185 -38.01 -7.45 -0.80
CA PRO A 185 -37.14 -8.43 -1.45
C PRO A 185 -37.48 -8.52 -2.93
N THR A 186 -36.47 -8.45 -3.78
CA THR A 186 -36.63 -8.52 -5.24
C THR A 186 -36.08 -9.84 -5.75
N GLN A 187 -36.84 -10.52 -6.61
CA GLN A 187 -36.37 -11.68 -7.35
C GLN A 187 -35.65 -11.21 -8.62
N ALA A 188 -34.44 -10.71 -8.43
CA ALA A 188 -33.60 -10.21 -9.51
C ALA A 188 -32.23 -10.90 -9.50
N THR A 189 -31.73 -11.27 -10.68
CA THR A 189 -30.35 -11.72 -10.84
C THR A 189 -29.39 -10.60 -10.43
N LYS A 190 -28.67 -10.79 -9.33
CA LYS A 190 -27.57 -9.89 -8.94
C LYS A 190 -26.37 -10.16 -9.82
N ILE A 191 -26.15 -9.31 -10.82
CA ILE A 191 -24.90 -9.34 -11.59
C ILE A 191 -23.79 -8.80 -10.69
N THR A 192 -22.80 -9.63 -10.43
CA THR A 192 -21.58 -9.27 -9.70
C THR A 192 -20.39 -9.24 -10.65
N HIS A 193 -19.23 -8.84 -10.12
CA HIS A 193 -18.00 -8.75 -10.90
C HIS A 193 -17.43 -10.15 -11.21
N GLY A 194 -16.97 -10.36 -12.44
CA GLY A 194 -16.29 -11.58 -12.87
C GLY A 194 -15.14 -11.26 -13.83
N TRP A 195 -14.14 -12.13 -13.87
CA TRP A 195 -13.02 -12.00 -14.81
C TRP A 195 -13.49 -12.38 -16.21
N ILE A 196 -13.61 -11.38 -17.09
CA ILE A 196 -14.00 -11.54 -18.49
C ILE A 196 -12.77 -11.25 -19.36
N ARG A 197 -12.57 -12.06 -20.40
CA ARG A 197 -11.42 -11.88 -21.31
C ARG A 197 -11.51 -10.54 -22.02
N THR A 198 -10.36 -9.86 -22.15
CA THR A 198 -10.25 -8.57 -22.84
C THR A 198 -10.81 -8.66 -24.26
N GLY A 199 -11.72 -7.75 -24.61
CA GLY A 199 -12.37 -7.71 -25.92
C GLY A 199 -13.54 -8.67 -26.09
N GLN A 200 -14.01 -9.32 -25.02
CA GLN A 200 -15.19 -10.20 -25.06
C GLN A 200 -16.29 -9.68 -24.14
N ASP A 201 -17.53 -9.73 -24.62
CA ASP A 201 -18.72 -9.53 -23.81
C ASP A 201 -19.20 -10.86 -23.24
N LYS A 202 -19.57 -10.88 -21.96
CA LYS A 202 -20.23 -12.02 -21.32
C LYS A 202 -21.67 -11.63 -21.01
N VAL A 203 -22.60 -12.14 -21.83
CA VAL A 203 -24.04 -11.99 -21.56
C VAL A 203 -24.44 -12.93 -20.43
N LEU A 204 -25.18 -12.40 -19.47
CA LEU A 204 -25.85 -13.17 -18.43
C LEU A 204 -27.36 -13.00 -18.64
N GLU A 205 -28.07 -14.12 -18.69
CA GLU A 205 -29.53 -14.08 -18.73
C GLU A 205 -30.06 -13.52 -17.41
N THR A 206 -30.94 -12.52 -17.54
CA THR A 206 -31.62 -11.91 -16.39
C THR A 206 -33.10 -12.18 -16.50
N THR A 207 -33.77 -12.34 -15.37
CA THR A 207 -35.23 -12.45 -15.34
C THR A 207 -35.84 -11.15 -15.86
N GLY A 208 -36.68 -11.24 -16.90
CA GLY A 208 -37.33 -10.09 -17.54
C GLY A 208 -38.37 -9.39 -16.67
N SER A 209 -38.87 -10.07 -15.63
CA SER A 209 -39.79 -9.51 -14.63
C SER A 209 -39.10 -9.36 -13.29
N ARG A 210 -39.15 -8.15 -12.71
CA ARG A 210 -38.73 -7.89 -11.33
C ARG A 210 -39.93 -8.07 -10.41
N SER A 211 -40.30 -9.31 -10.10
CA SER A 211 -41.23 -9.58 -9.01
C SER A 211 -40.59 -9.16 -7.69
N ARG A 212 -41.35 -8.43 -6.87
CA ARG A 212 -40.96 -8.04 -5.52
C ARG A 212 -42.01 -8.55 -4.54
N LEU A 213 -41.56 -8.97 -3.38
CA LEU A 213 -42.44 -9.17 -2.22
C LEU A 213 -42.49 -7.86 -1.44
N ASN A 214 -43.59 -7.61 -0.72
CA ASN A 214 -43.65 -6.54 0.26
C ASN A 214 -44.01 -7.14 1.60
N ILE A 215 -43.09 -7.03 2.55
CA ILE A 215 -43.20 -7.70 3.84
C ILE A 215 -43.13 -6.62 4.92
N ILE A 216 -44.09 -6.62 5.84
CA ILE A 216 -44.06 -5.81 7.05
C ILE A 216 -43.71 -6.74 8.21
N GLY A 217 -42.76 -6.32 9.04
CA GLY A 217 -42.37 -7.03 10.25
C GLY A 217 -42.44 -6.12 11.47
N ALA A 218 -42.90 -6.66 12.60
CA ALA A 218 -42.83 -6.04 13.91
C ALA A 218 -42.06 -6.91 14.88
N LEU A 219 -41.02 -6.32 15.47
CA LEU A 219 -40.13 -6.97 16.42
C LEU A 219 -40.33 -6.39 17.81
N ASN A 220 -40.63 -7.25 18.79
CA ASN A 220 -40.48 -6.93 20.20
C ASN A 220 -39.06 -7.33 20.65
N LEU A 221 -38.28 -6.41 21.21
CA LEU A 221 -36.94 -6.73 21.69
C LEU A 221 -36.95 -7.61 22.95
N SER A 222 -38.02 -7.57 23.74
CA SER A 222 -38.19 -8.42 24.93
C SER A 222 -38.57 -9.86 24.57
N ASP A 223 -39.15 -10.08 23.39
CA ASP A 223 -39.47 -11.40 22.85
C ASP A 223 -39.24 -11.45 21.34
N ILE A 224 -37.97 -11.63 20.97
CA ILE A 224 -37.54 -11.70 19.57
C ILE A 224 -38.19 -12.89 18.85
N GLY A 225 -38.52 -13.97 19.58
CA GLY A 225 -39.12 -15.18 19.03
C GLY A 225 -40.55 -14.96 18.53
N ALA A 226 -41.27 -14.00 19.11
CA ALA A 226 -42.65 -13.64 18.76
C ALA A 226 -42.74 -12.54 17.67
N THR A 227 -41.74 -12.42 16.79
CA THR A 227 -41.78 -11.46 15.68
C THR A 227 -42.99 -11.72 14.78
N VAL A 228 -43.81 -10.70 14.56
CA VAL A 228 -44.98 -10.76 13.67
C VAL A 228 -44.56 -10.33 12.27
N VAL A 229 -44.87 -11.15 11.26
CA VAL A 229 -44.54 -10.89 9.87
C VAL A 229 -45.76 -11.12 8.99
N SER A 230 -46.03 -10.23 8.05
CA SER A 230 -47.11 -10.39 7.08
C SER A 230 -46.73 -9.83 5.71
N ASP A 231 -47.17 -10.50 4.65
CA ASP A 231 -46.99 -10.07 3.28
C ASP A 231 -48.21 -9.32 2.73
N TYR A 232 -47.95 -8.30 1.92
CA TYR A 232 -48.97 -7.46 1.31
C TYR A 232 -48.66 -7.17 -0.16
N GLU A 233 -49.69 -6.85 -0.94
CA GLU A 233 -49.54 -6.44 -2.33
C GLU A 233 -48.78 -5.11 -2.48
N SER A 234 -48.90 -4.21 -1.50
CA SER A 234 -48.16 -2.95 -1.43
C SER A 234 -47.98 -2.49 0.02
N ILE A 235 -46.97 -1.65 0.26
CA ILE A 235 -46.80 -0.96 1.55
C ILE A 235 -47.44 0.41 1.41
N ASN A 236 -48.65 0.54 1.92
CA ASN A 236 -49.42 1.78 1.97
C ASN A 236 -50.03 1.95 3.37
N SER A 237 -50.64 3.11 3.63
CA SER A 237 -51.26 3.41 4.93
C SER A 237 -52.34 2.39 5.32
N GLU A 238 -53.11 1.89 4.36
CA GLU A 238 -54.19 0.92 4.63
C GLU A 238 -53.64 -0.43 5.10
N ASN A 239 -52.60 -0.94 4.45
CA ASN A 239 -52.00 -2.22 4.82
C ASN A 239 -51.21 -2.13 6.13
N ILE A 240 -50.69 -0.95 6.48
CA ILE A 240 -50.11 -0.70 7.81
C ILE A 240 -51.19 -0.78 8.89
N VAL A 241 -52.37 -0.17 8.68
CA VAL A 241 -53.50 -0.28 9.62
C VAL A 241 -53.96 -1.73 9.75
N ARG A 242 -54.05 -2.47 8.63
CA ARG A 242 -54.38 -3.90 8.64
C ARG A 242 -53.36 -4.73 9.42
N PHE A 243 -52.09 -4.39 9.32
CA PHE A 243 -51.03 -5.06 10.08
C PHE A 243 -51.21 -4.91 11.59
N PHE A 244 -51.66 -3.75 12.06
CA PHE A 244 -51.98 -3.54 13.48
C PHE A 244 -53.32 -4.15 13.92
N ALA A 245 -54.20 -4.47 12.98
CA ALA A 245 -55.53 -5.02 13.27
C ALA A 245 -55.55 -6.56 13.34
N ASN A 246 -54.45 -7.22 12.97
CA ASN A 246 -54.28 -8.67 12.97
C ASN A 246 -53.77 -9.19 14.31
#